data_AF-A0A945MNC1-F1
#
_entry.id   AF-A0A945MNC1-F1
#
_cell.length_a   1.000
_cell.length_b   1.000
_cell.length_c   1.000
_cell.angle_alpha   90.00
_cell.angle_beta   90.00
_cell.angle_gamma   90.00
#
_symmetry.space_group_name_H-M   'P 1'
#
loop_
_entity.id
_entity.type
_entity.pdbx_description
1 polymer ?
#
loop_
_entity_poly.entity_id
_entity_poly.type
_entity_poly.pdbx_seq_one_letter_code
_entity_poly.pdbx_strand_id
1 'polypeptide(L)' 'MAESQSPSVVPFVEFLIKSQPDKQHFFQTFYEPVDGYLTLPSAPGLGLQLDEKKIDSRENIKGSA' A
#
# COMPACT_ATOMS: atom_id res chain seq x y z
N MET A 1 -1.81 -8.51 11.10
CA MET A 1 -1.55 -8.22 9.67
C MET A 1 -0.07 -8.51 9.42
N ALA A 2 0.35 -8.87 8.19
CA ALA A 2 1.71 -9.38 7.93
C ALA A 2 2.81 -8.39 8.35
N GLU A 3 2.55 -7.10 8.20
CA GLU A 3 3.41 -5.98 8.59
C GLU A 3 3.55 -5.78 10.12
N SER A 4 2.64 -6.35 10.91
CA SER A 4 2.66 -6.24 12.37
C SER A 4 3.52 -7.33 13.04
N GLN A 5 4.15 -8.21 12.25
CA GLN A 5 4.97 -9.32 12.73
C GLN A 5 6.41 -9.15 12.25
N SER A 6 7.36 -9.77 12.97
CA SER A 6 8.75 -9.82 12.51
C SER A 6 8.85 -10.51 11.14
N PRO A 7 9.73 -10.06 10.23
CA PRO A 7 10.01 -10.76 8.98
C PRO A 7 10.41 -12.24 9.18
N SER A 8 10.96 -12.60 10.34
CA SER A 8 11.25 -14.00 10.68
C SER A 8 10.00 -14.86 10.87
N VAL A 9 8.86 -14.25 11.22
CA VAL A 9 7.58 -14.93 11.45
C VAL A 9 6.74 -14.95 10.18
N VAL A 10 6.77 -13.88 9.39
CA VAL A 10 6.06 -13.77 8.10
C VAL A 10 7.07 -13.39 7.00
N PRO A 11 7.83 -14.37 6.48
CA PRO A 11 8.93 -14.10 5.54
C PRO A 11 8.46 -13.79 4.12
N PHE A 12 7.21 -14.09 3.78
CA PHE A 12 6.65 -13.91 2.45
C PHE A 12 5.31 -13.19 2.50
N VAL A 13 5.11 -12.31 1.52
CA VAL A 13 3.85 -11.62 1.26
C VAL A 13 3.50 -11.78 -0.22
N GLU A 14 2.21 -11.86 -0.52
CA GLU A 14 1.76 -11.87 -1.91
C GLU A 14 1.88 -10.46 -2.50
N PHE A 15 2.56 -10.35 -3.66
CA PHE A 15 2.61 -9.12 -4.44
C PHE A 15 2.01 -9.35 -5.84
N LEU A 16 0.86 -8.73 -6.08
CA LEU A 16 0.14 -8.86 -7.35
C LEU A 16 0.70 -7.91 -8.40
N ILE A 17 1.70 -8.36 -9.17
CA ILE A 17 2.45 -7.56 -10.17
C ILE A 17 1.56 -6.68 -11.04
N LYS A 18 0.43 -7.22 -11.53
CA LYS A 18 -0.47 -6.49 -12.43
C LYS A 18 -1.40 -5.51 -11.73
N SER A 19 -1.91 -5.87 -10.54
CA SER A 19 -2.97 -5.08 -9.87
C SER A 19 -2.44 -4.10 -8.84
N GLN A 20 -1.19 -4.29 -8.37
CA GLN A 20 -0.60 -3.38 -7.39
C GLN A 20 -0.36 -1.96 -7.93
N PRO A 21 0.08 -1.77 -9.18
CA PRO A 21 0.13 -0.44 -9.80
C PRO A 21 -1.20 0.32 -9.70
N ASP A 22 -2.31 -0.34 -10.01
CA ASP A 22 -3.64 0.29 -9.97
C ASP A 22 -4.08 0.61 -8.53
N LYS A 23 -3.86 -0.33 -7.60
CA LYS A 23 -4.24 -0.16 -6.18
C LYS A 23 -3.47 0.96 -5.48
N GLN A 24 -2.20 1.15 -5.85
CA GLN A 24 -1.34 2.17 -5.27
C GLN A 24 -1.31 3.47 -6.07
N HIS A 25 -2.09 3.59 -7.15
CA HIS A 25 -2.05 4.74 -8.06
C HIS A 25 -2.13 6.08 -7.32
N PHE A 26 -3.08 6.21 -6.38
CA PHE A 26 -3.29 7.43 -5.61
C PHE A 26 -2.34 7.61 -4.43
N PHE A 27 -1.44 6.67 -4.16
CA PHE A 27 -0.46 6.83 -3.08
C PHE A 27 0.70 7.72 -3.54
N GLN A 28 1.22 8.49 -2.58
CA GLN A 28 2.41 9.31 -2.77
C GLN A 28 3.67 8.46 -2.94
N THR A 29 3.75 7.34 -2.20
CA THR A 29 4.82 6.36 -2.31
C THR A 29 4.29 5.09 -2.94
N PHE A 30 4.98 4.61 -3.97
CA PHE A 30 4.74 3.29 -4.56
C PHE A 30 5.70 2.28 -3.92
N TYR A 31 5.16 1.24 -3.29
CA TYR A 31 5.95 0.16 -2.71
C TYR A 31 6.06 -0.98 -3.71
N GLU A 32 7.23 -1.08 -4.34
CA GLU A 32 7.59 -2.15 -5.26
C GLU A 32 8.60 -3.11 -4.64
N PRO A 33 8.55 -4.41 -4.98
CA PRO A 33 9.61 -5.34 -4.62
C PRO A 33 10.88 -5.01 -5.39
N VAL A 34 12.00 -4.88 -4.67
CA VAL A 34 13.34 -4.75 -5.24
C VAL A 34 14.12 -6.01 -4.87
N ASP A 35 14.63 -6.74 -5.86
CA ASP A 35 15.35 -8.02 -5.69
C ASP A 35 14.59 -9.06 -4.85
N GLY A 36 13.26 -9.07 -4.95
CA GLY A 36 12.39 -9.99 -4.20
C GLY A 36 12.05 -9.54 -2.78
N TYR A 37 12.49 -8.35 -2.35
CA TYR A 37 12.20 -7.79 -1.04
C TYR A 37 11.27 -6.58 -1.13
N LEU A 38 10.27 -6.53 -0.25
CA LEU A 38 9.39 -5.38 -0.09
C LEU A 38 9.84 -4.56 1.13
N THR A 39 10.18 -3.29 0.92
CA THR A 39 10.51 -2.38 2.03
C THR A 39 9.25 -1.95 2.77
N LEU A 40 9.26 -2.05 4.09
CA LEU A 40 8.14 -1.61 4.92
C LEU A 40 8.14 -0.08 5.10
N PRO A 41 6.95 0.56 5.17
CA PRO A 41 6.84 1.97 5.52
C PRO A 41 7.44 2.26 6.90
N SER A 42 8.13 3.40 7.04
CA SER A 42 8.61 3.89 8.34
C SER A 42 7.63 4.86 9.02
N ALA A 43 6.60 5.31 8.29
CA ALA A 43 5.60 6.23 8.80
C ALA A 43 4.59 5.50 9.71
N PRO A 44 3.95 6.19 10.68
CA PRO A 44 2.98 5.58 11.58
C PRO A 44 1.78 4.94 10.87
N GLY A 45 1.16 3.97 11.53
CA GLY A 45 0.00 3.25 10.99
C GLY A 45 0.39 2.40 9.78
N LEU A 46 -0.39 2.49 8.70
CA LEU A 46 -0.08 1.78 7.45
C LEU A 46 0.96 2.49 6.57
N GLY A 47 1.40 3.69 6.95
CA GLY A 47 2.36 4.48 6.16
C GLY A 47 1.90 4.79 4.72
N LEU A 48 0.59 4.86 4.51
CA LEU A 48 -0.04 5.21 3.24
C LEU A 48 -0.46 6.68 3.28
N GLN A 49 -0.01 7.45 2.31
CA GLN A 49 -0.38 8.84 2.12
C GLN A 49 -0.89 9.04 0.70
N LEU A 50 -2.00 9.76 0.56
CA LEU A 50 -2.57 10.07 -0.75
C LEU A 50 -1.77 11.19 -1.42
N ASP A 51 -1.52 11.05 -2.71
CA ASP A 51 -1.01 12.10 -3.57
C ASP A 51 -2.17 12.98 -4.03
N GLU A 52 -2.34 14.12 -3.37
CA GLU A 52 -3.38 15.11 -3.69
C GLU A 52 -3.29 15.60 -5.14
N LYS A 53 -2.13 15.53 -5.80
CA LYS A 53 -1.97 15.96 -7.20
C LYS A 53 -2.57 14.97 -8.20
N LYS A 54 -2.76 13.71 -7.79
CA LYS A 54 -3.36 12.66 -8.64
C LYS A 54 -4.88 12.62 -8.49
N ILE A 55 -5.45 13.43 -7.60
CA ILE A 55 -6.86 13.38 -7.25
C ILE A 55 -7.56 14.61 -7.82
N ASP A 56 -8.36 14.39 -8.85
CA ASP A 56 -9.18 15.42 -9.47
C ASP A 56 -10.43 15.76 -8.63
N SER A 57 -11.07 14.74 -8.06
CA SER A 57 -12.25 14.90 -7.22
C SER A 57 -12.35 13.82 -6.12
N ARG A 58 -13.07 14.14 -5.03
CA ARG A 58 -13.35 13.24 -3.90
C ARG A 58 -14.83 13.26 -3.58
N GLU A 59 -15.41 12.08 -3.44
CA GLU A 59 -16.80 11.93 -3.05
C GLU A 59 -16.91 10.99 -1.85
N ASN A 60 -17.79 11.33 -0.91
CA ASN A 60 -18.15 10.45 0.19
C ASN A 60 -19.27 9.51 -0.26
N ILE A 61 -18.92 8.26 -0.53
CA ILE A 61 -19.92 7.21 -0.75
C ILE A 61 -20.53 6.78 0.59
N LYS A 62 -21.86 6.87 0.72
CA LYS A 62 -22.57 6.24 1.84
C LYS A 62 -22.68 4.75 1.53
N GLY A 63 -21.97 3.92 2.29
CA GLY A 63 -22.16 2.46 2.22
C GLY A 63 -23.59 2.11 2.64
N SER A 64 -24.31 1.37 1.80
CA SER A 64 -25.56 0.74 2.25
C SER A 64 -25.18 -0.36 3.24
N ALA A 65 -25.66 -0.21 4.48
CA ALA A 65 -25.54 -1.24 5.52
C ALA A 65 -26.42 -2.45 5.18
#